data_AF-A0A7R8WWL6-F1
#
_entry.id   AF-A0A7R8WWL6-F1
#
_cell.length_a   1.000
_cell.length_b   1.000
_cell.length_c   1.000
_cell.angle_alpha   90.00
_cell.angle_beta   90.00
_cell.angle_gamma   90.00
#
_symmetry.space_group_name_H-M   'P 1'
#
loop_
_entity.id
_entity.type
_entity.pdbx_description
1 polymer ?
#
loop_
_entity_poly.entity_id
_entity_poly.type
_entity_poly.pdbx_seq_one_letter_code
_entity_poly.pdbx_strand_id
1 'polypeptide(L)' 'MDVVAKDIRHGETFFTSLNGFQMIRRERFSKLPIQANFYPSGIGAYIEDQHTRMTLLSGQAL' A
#
# COMPACT_ATOMS: atom_id res chain seq x y z
N MET A 1 -5.46 9.99 14.78
CA MET A 1 -4.88 9.38 13.57
C MET A 1 -6.05 8.94 12.69
N ASP A 2 -6.61 9.89 11.93
CA ASP A 2 -7.78 9.69 11.04
C ASP A 2 -7.46 10.26 9.64
N VAL A 3 -6.24 10.04 9.15
CA VAL A 3 -5.75 10.63 7.88
C VAL A 3 -5.68 9.60 6.75
N VAL A 4 -6.16 8.37 6.96
CA VAL A 4 -6.19 7.36 5.90
C VAL A 4 -7.36 7.69 4.97
N ALA A 5 -7.07 8.00 3.71
CA ALA A 5 -8.05 8.38 2.71
C ALA A 5 -9.11 7.27 2.54
N LYS A 6 -10.30 7.49 3.08
CA LYS A 6 -11.45 6.58 2.92
C LYS A 6 -12.13 6.72 1.56
N ASP A 7 -11.86 7.81 0.84
CA ASP A 7 -12.56 8.14 -0.42
C ASP A 7 -11.89 7.58 -1.69
N ILE A 8 -10.71 6.95 -1.57
CA ILE A 8 -10.00 6.34 -2.72
C ILE A 8 -10.51 4.92 -2.95
N ARG A 9 -11.12 4.66 -4.11
CA ARG A 9 -11.68 3.34 -4.44
C ARG A 9 -10.63 2.40 -5.03
N HIS A 10 -9.75 1.89 -4.17
CA HIS A 10 -8.62 1.03 -4.59
C HIS A 10 -8.92 -0.49 -4.59
N GLY A 11 -10.10 -0.90 -4.09
CA GLY A 11 -10.48 -2.30 -3.96
C GLY A 11 -9.50 -3.08 -3.07
N GLU A 12 -9.02 -4.23 -3.54
CA GLU A 12 -8.01 -5.01 -2.82
C GLU A 12 -6.57 -4.70 -3.28
N THR A 13 -6.38 -3.77 -4.22
CA THR A 13 -5.05 -3.46 -4.77
C THR A 13 -4.38 -2.34 -3.97
N PHE A 14 -3.10 -2.52 -3.69
CA PHE A 14 -2.20 -1.50 -3.13
C PHE A 14 -0.78 -1.74 -3.61
N PHE A 15 0.14 -0.83 -3.35
CA PHE A 15 1.51 -0.93 -3.85
C PHE A 15 2.52 -0.68 -2.73
N THR A 16 3.57 -1.51 -2.67
CA THR A 16 4.69 -1.31 -1.75
C THR A 16 6.00 -1.27 -2.51
N SER A 17 6.94 -0.49 -2.00
CA SER A 17 8.30 -0.48 -2.55
C SER A 17 9.02 -1.80 -2.27
N LEU A 18 9.84 -2.26 -3.21
CA LEU A 18 10.81 -3.33 -3.00
C LEU A 18 12.22 -2.72 -2.99
N ASN A 19 12.86 -2.79 -1.83
CA ASN A 19 14.24 -2.31 -1.60
C ASN A 19 14.50 -0.86 -2.03
N GLY A 20 13.46 -0.01 -2.00
CA GLY A 20 13.60 1.40 -2.36
C GLY A 20 13.79 1.70 -3.85
N PHE A 21 13.61 0.72 -4.74
CA PHE A 21 13.85 0.90 -6.16
C PHE A 21 12.58 0.83 -7.02
N GLN A 22 11.78 -0.22 -6.84
CA GLN A 22 10.58 -0.47 -7.64
C GLN A 22 9.33 -0.49 -6.77
N MET A 23 8.19 -0.06 -7.33
CA MET A 23 6.88 -0.23 -6.71
C MET A 23 6.22 -1.49 -7.25
N ILE A 24 5.81 -2.38 -6.36
CA ILE A 24 5.20 -3.67 -6.73
C ILE A 24 3.74 -3.68 -6.33
N ARG A 25 2.89 -4.14 -7.25
CA ARG A 25 1.45 -4.36 -7.00
C ARG A 25 1.24 -5.49 -6.00
N ARG A 26 0.40 -5.24 -5.02
CA ARG A 26 -0.09 -6.18 -4.01
C ARG A 26 -1.61 -6.30 -4.13
N GLU A 27 -2.12 -7.44 -3.70
CA GLU A 27 -3.56 -7.69 -3.61
C GLU A 27 -3.85 -8.27 -2.24
N ARG A 28 -4.84 -7.71 -1.55
CA ARG A 28 -5.34 -8.26 -0.29
C ARG A 28 -6.26 -9.43 -0.60
N PHE A 29 -5.95 -10.58 -0.03
CA PHE A 29 -6.76 -11.77 -0.14
C PHE A 29 -7.52 -11.99 1.17
N SER A 30 -8.84 -11.75 1.16
CA SER A 30 -9.70 -11.95 2.33
C SER A 30 -9.75 -13.41 2.83
N LYS A 31 -9.37 -14.37 1.98
CA LYS A 31 -9.23 -15.79 2.36
C LYS A 31 -7.97 -16.08 3.19
N LEU A 32 -7.00 -15.17 3.19
CA LEU A 32 -5.76 -15.28 3.95
C LEU A 32 -5.89 -14.48 5.25
N PRO A 33 -5.23 -14.92 6.33
CA PRO A 33 -5.26 -14.15 7.57
C PRO A 33 -4.54 -12.80 7.39
N ILE A 34 -4.82 -11.87 8.29
CA ILE A 34 -4.28 -10.50 8.25
C ILE A 34 -2.76 -10.48 8.08
N GLN A 35 -2.02 -11.28 8.86
CA GLN A 35 -0.55 -11.32 8.81
C GLN A 35 0.01 -11.76 7.46
N ALA A 36 -0.75 -12.53 6.67
CA ALA A 36 -0.32 -12.96 5.33
C ALA A 36 -0.48 -11.86 4.26
N ASN A 37 -1.19 -10.78 4.59
CA ASN A 37 -1.37 -9.61 3.73
C ASN A 37 -0.43 -8.43 4.14
N PHE A 38 0.49 -8.65 5.09
CA PHE A 38 1.51 -7.68 5.45
C PHE A 38 2.75 -7.82 4.54
N TYR A 39 3.21 -6.71 3.99
CA TYR A 39 4.37 -6.67 3.09
C TYR A 39 5.34 -5.58 3.54
N PRO A 40 6.66 -5.87 3.55
CA PRO A 40 7.65 -4.87 3.89
C PRO A 40 7.65 -3.75 2.85
N SER A 41 7.98 -2.55 3.31
CA SER A 41 8.22 -1.41 2.43
C SER A 41 9.49 -0.67 2.83
N GLY A 42 10.39 -0.50 1.87
CA GLY A 42 11.67 0.18 2.08
C GLY A 42 11.57 1.70 2.12
N ILE A 43 10.73 2.31 1.27
CA ILE A 43 10.63 3.77 1.12
C ILE A 43 9.19 4.31 1.11
N GLY A 44 8.18 3.46 0.94
CA GLY A 44 6.80 3.93 0.84
C GLY A 44 5.79 2.98 0.19
N ALA A 45 4.53 3.36 0.31
CA ALA A 45 3.39 2.63 -0.22
C ALA A 45 2.36 3.60 -0.79
N TYR A 46 1.48 3.13 -1.68
CA TYR A 46 0.35 3.94 -2.14
C TYR A 46 -0.90 3.10 -2.43
N ILE A 47 -2.02 3.80 -2.42
CA ILE A 47 -3.31 3.36 -2.95
C ILE A 47 -3.79 4.37 -3.98
N GLU A 48 -4.57 3.91 -4.96
CA GLU A 48 -5.08 4.76 -6.02
C GLU A 48 -6.41 4.26 -6.58
N ASP A 49 -7.14 5.18 -7.20
CA ASP A 49 -8.22 4.90 -8.13
C ASP A 49 -7.95 5.61 -9.47
N GLN A 50 -8.97 5.74 -10.33
CA GLN A 50 -8.83 6.36 -11.64
C GLN A 50 -8.46 7.85 -11.61
N HIS A 51 -8.73 8.55 -10.50
CA HIS A 51 -8.60 10.00 -10.41
C HIS A 51 -7.57 10.43 -9.36
N THR A 52 -7.39 9.65 -8.30
CA THR A 52 -6.62 10.06 -7.13
C THR A 52 -5.64 8.98 -6.69
N ARG A 53 -4.42 9.42 -6.33
CA ARG A 53 -3.41 8.60 -5.67
C ARG A 53 -3.01 9.24 -4.34
N MET A 54 -2.94 8.42 -3.30
CA MET A 54 -2.34 8.80 -2.01
C MET A 54 -1.09 7.97 -1.77
N THR A 55 0.05 8.65 -1.65
CA THR A 55 1.36 8.02 -1.41
C THR A 55 1.84 8.34 0.00
N LEU A 56 2.19 7.31 0.75
CA LEU A 56 2.91 7.40 2.03
C LEU A 56 4.39 7.15 1.78
N LEU A 57 5.24 8.13 2.12
CA LEU A 57 6.69 8.00 2.09
C LEU A 57 7.23 7.75 3.50
N SER A 58 8.30 6.97 3.60
CA SER A 58 8.99 6.67 4.86
C SER A 58 10.49 6.82 4.69
N GLY A 59 11.16 7.37 5.71
CA GLY A 59 12.63 7.42 5.79
C GLY A 59 13.25 6.14 6.36
N GLN A 60 12.41 5.19 6.77
CA GLN A 60 12.80 3.93 7.39
C GLN A 60 11.95 2.77 6.86
N ALA A 61 12.54 1.57 6.83
CA ALA A 61 11.79 0.36 6.52
C ALA A 61 10.78 0.05 7.63
N LEU A 62 9.60 -0.41 7.22
CA LEU A 62 8.47 -0.80 8.08
C LEU A 62 7.94 -2.18 7.67
#